data_AF-A0A699YGY0-F1
#
_entry.id   AF-A0A699YGY0-F1
#
_cell.length_a   1.000
_cell.length_b   1.000
_cell.length_c   1.000
_cell.angle_alpha   90.00
_cell.angle_beta   90.00
_cell.angle_gamma   90.00
#
_symmetry.space_group_name_H-M   'P 1'
#
loop_
_entity.id
_entity.type
_entity.pdbx_description
1 polymer ?
#
loop_
_entity_poly.entity_id
_entity_poly.type
_entity_poly.pdbx_seq_one_letter_code
_entity_poly.pdbx_strand_id
1 'polypeptide(L)'
;MSELIEGDYGVGDVSSNLVLNVDGCIGALFLDLLASSGAFTKKEADEVVEIGYLNALFVVARSIGLIGHALDQKRLQQPLYRHPWEDVLYTS
;
A
#
# COMPACT_ATOMS: atom_id res chain seq x y z
N MET A 1 -46.84 14.11 14.43
CA MET A 1 -45.57 14.25 15.17
C MET A 1 -44.87 12.89 15.16
N SER A 2 -44.23 12.53 14.03
CA SER A 2 -43.20 11.47 13.90
C SER A 2 -42.87 11.09 12.44
N GLU A 3 -43.35 11.80 11.42
CA GLU A 3 -43.13 11.45 10.00
C GLU A 3 -42.44 12.58 9.21
N LEU A 4 -41.36 13.12 9.77
CA LEU A 4 -40.48 14.04 9.04
C LEU A 4 -39.04 13.74 9.45
N ILE A 5 -38.19 13.54 8.44
CA ILE A 5 -36.73 13.29 8.47
C ILE A 5 -36.34 11.81 8.31
N GLU A 6 -36.56 11.26 7.13
CA GLU A 6 -35.57 10.34 6.52
C GLU A 6 -35.39 10.80 5.07
N GLY A 7 -34.52 11.79 4.89
CA GLY A 7 -34.00 12.13 3.57
C GLY A 7 -33.13 10.97 3.13
N ASP A 8 -33.60 10.25 2.11
CA ASP A 8 -32.91 9.15 1.43
C ASP A 8 -31.66 9.68 0.70
N TYR A 9 -30.63 10.02 1.47
CA TYR A 9 -29.26 10.02 0.98
C TYR A 9 -28.79 8.58 1.11
N GLY A 10 -29.10 7.78 0.09
CA GLY A 10 -28.60 6.42 -0.05
C GLY A 10 -27.07 6.42 -0.03
N VAL A 11 -26.50 6.27 1.18
CA VAL A 11 -25.20 5.65 1.37
C VAL A 11 -25.44 4.20 0.98
N GLY A 12 -25.31 3.91 -0.33
CA GLY A 12 -25.40 2.56 -0.85
C GLY A 12 -24.48 1.66 -0.03
N ASP A 13 -24.99 0.51 0.41
CA ASP A 13 -24.40 -0.41 1.38
C ASP A 13 -22.86 -0.50 1.23
N VAL A 14 -22.12 0.33 2.00
CA VAL A 14 -20.66 0.41 1.90
C VAL A 14 -20.10 -0.73 2.71
N SER A 15 -19.41 -1.66 2.04
CA SER A 15 -18.77 -2.79 2.70
C SER A 15 -17.85 -2.32 3.83
N SER A 16 -18.05 -2.88 5.03
CA SER A 16 -17.25 -2.56 6.22
C SER A 16 -15.77 -2.89 6.07
N ASN A 17 -15.40 -3.66 5.05
CA ASN A 17 -14.02 -4.05 4.76
C ASN A 17 -13.27 -3.00 3.91
N LEU A 18 -13.94 -1.94 3.46
CA LEU A 18 -13.33 -0.83 2.73
C LEU A 18 -12.64 0.15 3.68
N VAL A 19 -11.70 -0.36 4.47
CA VAL A 19 -10.85 0.42 5.37
C VAL A 19 -9.64 0.98 4.63
N LEU A 20 -9.12 2.11 5.12
CA LEU A 20 -7.89 2.72 4.60
C LEU A 20 -6.73 1.74 4.76
N ASN A 21 -6.17 1.28 3.63
CA ASN A 21 -5.02 0.39 3.64
C ASN A 21 -3.74 1.15 4.06
N VAL A 22 -2.69 0.39 4.39
CA VAL A 22 -1.41 0.96 4.84
C VAL A 22 -0.77 1.82 3.76
N ASP A 23 -0.86 1.43 2.49
CA ASP A 23 -0.28 2.19 1.37
C ASP A 23 -0.96 3.56 1.23
N GLY A 24 -2.29 3.60 1.31
CA GLY A 24 -3.09 4.82 1.28
C GLY A 24 -2.85 5.70 2.50
N CYS A 25 -2.67 5.10 3.68
CA CYS A 25 -2.30 5.83 4.89
C CYS A 25 -0.91 6.48 4.76
N ILE A 26 0.10 5.72 4.30
CA ILE A 26 1.46 6.24 4.08
C ILE A 26 1.44 7.37 3.05
N GLY A 27 0.72 7.18 1.92
CA GLY A 27 0.59 8.21 0.89
C GLY A 27 -0.04 9.49 1.43
N ALA A 28 -1.16 9.39 2.16
CA ALA A 28 -1.84 10.55 2.75
C ALA A 28 -0.93 11.28 3.75
N LEU A 29 -0.31 10.57 4.70
CA LEU A 29 0.56 11.17 5.71
C LEU A 29 1.84 11.78 5.11
N PHE A 30 2.37 11.20 4.03
CA PHE A 30 3.55 11.75 3.35
C PHE A 30 3.22 13.09 2.66
N LEU A 31 2.06 13.19 2.01
CA LEU A 31 1.59 14.45 1.43
C LEU A 31 1.34 15.51 2.52
N ASP A 32 0.72 15.10 3.62
CA ASP A 32 0.45 15.99 4.75
C ASP A 32 1.74 16.51 5.39
N LEU A 33 2.78 15.66 5.45
CA LEU A 33 4.12 16.02 5.90
C LEU A 33 4.78 17.03 4.96
N LEU A 34 4.73 16.82 3.63
CA LEU A 34 5.31 17.77 2.68
C LEU A 34 4.63 19.14 2.81
N ALA A 35 3.30 19.18 2.89
CA ALA A 35 2.52 20.40 3.03
C ALA A 35 2.76 21.12 4.37
N SER A 36 2.87 20.38 5.47
CA SER A 36 2.98 20.95 6.82
C SER A 36 4.41 21.23 7.27
N SER A 37 5.42 20.68 6.58
CA SER A 37 6.83 20.82 6.97
C SER A 37 7.37 22.26 6.89
N GLY A 38 6.75 23.13 6.09
CA GLY A 38 7.25 24.47 5.78
C GLY A 38 8.58 24.48 5.00
N ALA A 39 9.11 23.30 4.66
CA ALA A 39 10.38 23.14 3.93
C ALA A 39 10.19 23.12 2.41
N PHE A 40 8.97 22.88 1.93
CA PHE A 40 8.64 22.79 0.52
C PHE A 40 7.53 23.79 0.17
N THR A 41 7.66 24.42 -0.99
CA THR A 41 6.53 25.08 -1.64
C THR A 41 5.59 24.03 -2.22
N LYS A 42 4.33 24.42 -2.48
CA LYS A 42 3.35 23.51 -3.09
C LYS A 42 3.84 22.90 -4.41
N LYS A 43 4.51 23.70 -5.24
CA LYS A 43 5.08 23.26 -6.52
C LYS A 43 6.16 22.20 -6.33
N GLU A 44 7.08 22.40 -5.38
CA GLU A 44 8.13 21.44 -5.08
C GLU A 44 7.57 20.13 -4.52
N ALA A 45 6.53 20.21 -3.66
CA ALA A 45 5.85 19.03 -3.15
C ALA A 45 5.17 18.24 -4.28
N ASP A 46 4.50 18.90 -5.21
CA ASP A 46 3.89 18.28 -6.39
C ASP A 46 4.95 17.61 -7.28
N GLU A 47 6.10 18.26 -7.51
CA GLU A 47 7.23 17.69 -8.26
C GLU A 47 7.81 16.43 -7.58
N VAL A 48 7.96 16.43 -6.24
CA VAL A 48 8.43 15.25 -5.48
C VAL A 48 7.49 14.05 -5.68
N VAL A 49 6.19 14.30 -5.72
CA VAL A 49 5.18 13.25 -5.94
C VAL A 49 5.24 12.76 -7.39
N GLU A 50 5.33 13.67 -8.37
CA GLU A 50 5.38 13.35 -9.80
C GLU A 50 6.61 12.52 -10.16
N ILE A 51 7.78 12.84 -9.59
CA ILE A 51 9.02 12.06 -9.78
C ILE A 51 8.88 10.63 -9.21
N GLY A 52 7.96 10.41 -8.27
CA GLY A 52 7.69 9.10 -7.70
C GLY A 52 8.52 8.76 -6.47
N TYR A 53 8.84 9.75 -5.62
CA TYR A 53 9.60 9.51 -4.38
C TYR A 53 8.93 8.48 -3.44
N LEU A 54 7.60 8.42 -3.40
CA LEU A 54 6.85 7.41 -2.64
C LEU A 54 7.14 5.98 -3.12
N ASN A 55 7.32 5.78 -4.43
CA ASN A 55 7.70 4.48 -4.98
C ASN A 55 9.13 4.11 -4.55
N ALA A 56 10.06 5.07 -4.61
CA ALA A 56 11.43 4.85 -4.15
C ALA A 56 11.48 4.50 -2.65
N LEU A 57 10.71 5.19 -1.82
CA LEU A 57 10.58 4.88 -0.40
C LEU A 57 10.08 3.44 -0.17
N PHE A 58 9.06 3.00 -0.91
CA PHE A 58 8.54 1.65 -0.83
C PHE A 58 9.59 0.60 -1.24
N VAL A 59 10.33 0.83 -2.33
CA VAL A 59 11.38 -0.07 -2.82
C VAL A 59 12.48 -0.23 -1.76
N VAL A 60 12.94 0.87 -1.15
CA VAL A 60 13.95 0.83 -0.08
C VAL A 60 13.45 0.03 1.11
N ALA A 61 12.24 0.32 1.63
CA ALA A 61 11.68 -0.42 2.75
C ALA A 61 11.55 -1.92 2.46
N ARG A 62 11.07 -2.30 1.28
CA ARG A 62 10.89 -3.71 0.87
C ARG A 62 12.23 -4.41 0.64
N SER A 63 13.26 -3.71 0.19
CA SER A 63 14.60 -4.27 -0.01
C SER A 63 15.20 -4.84 1.28
N ILE A 64 14.92 -4.21 2.43
CA ILE A 64 15.36 -4.69 3.74
C ILE A 64 14.75 -6.08 4.01
N GLY A 65 13.45 -6.24 3.76
CA GLY A 65 12.74 -7.51 3.90
C GLY A 65 13.24 -8.57 2.92
N LEU A 66 13.50 -8.20 1.66
CA LEU A 66 14.05 -9.10 0.65
C LEU A 66 15.43 -9.63 1.05
N ILE A 67 16.32 -8.74 1.52
CA ILE A 67 17.65 -9.11 2.02
C ILE A 67 17.53 -10.01 3.26
N GLY A 68 16.64 -9.65 4.19
CA GLY A 68 16.36 -10.46 5.38
C GLY A 68 15.93 -11.88 5.02
N HIS A 69 14.97 -12.04 4.11
CA HIS A 69 14.54 -13.35 3.63
C HIS A 69 15.66 -14.11 2.91
N ALA A 70 16.46 -13.45 2.08
CA ALA A 70 17.58 -14.09 1.40
C ALA A 70 18.63 -14.62 2.39
N LEU A 71 18.94 -13.87 3.46
CA LEU A 71 19.85 -14.31 4.51
C LEU A 71 19.24 -15.43 5.37
N ASP A 72 17.95 -15.35 5.67
CA ASP A 72 17.26 -16.37 6.45
C ASP A 72 17.19 -17.73 5.71
N GLN A 73 16.95 -17.71 4.40
CA GLN A 73 17.01 -18.93 3.56
C GLN A 73 18.39 -19.59 3.61
N LYS A 74 19.48 -18.80 3.59
CA LYS A 74 20.85 -19.31 3.75
C LYS A 74 21.09 -19.88 5.16
N ARG A 75 20.62 -19.18 6.19
CA ARG A 75 20.75 -19.59 7.59
C ARG A 75 20.05 -20.92 7.86
N LEU A 76 18.87 -21.12 7.26
CA LEU A 76 18.05 -22.34 7.39
C LEU A 76 18.47 -23.46 6.43
N GLN A 77 19.50 -23.26 5.60
CA GLN A 77 19.99 -24.22 4.61
C GLN A 77 18.87 -24.81 3.73
N GLN A 78 17.96 -23.95 3.26
CA GLN A 78 16.80 -24.39 2.51
C GLN A 78 17.20 -25.07 1.18
N PRO A 79 16.56 -26.18 0.81
CA PRO A 79 16.86 -26.88 -0.43
C PRO A 79 16.38 -26.08 -1.65
N LEU A 80 16.79 -26.51 -2.84
CA LEU A 80 16.33 -25.90 -4.09
C LEU A 80 14.81 -26.05 -4.24
N TYR A 81 14.11 -24.94 -4.42
CA TYR A 81 12.67 -24.93 -4.60
C TYR A 81 12.27 -25.52 -5.96
N ARG A 82 11.24 -26.37 -5.96
CA ARG A 82 10.53 -26.85 -7.15
C ARG A 82 9.04 -26.72 -6.89
N HIS A 83 8.32 -26.09 -7.81
CA HIS A 83 6.89 -25.88 -7.67
C HIS A 83 6.11 -27.20 -7.85
N PRO A 84 5.10 -27.49 -7.01
CA PRO A 84 4.25 -28.66 -7.14
C PRO A 84 3.50 -28.66 -8.48
N TRP A 85 3.22 -29.84 -9.03
CA TRP A 85 2.59 -29.95 -10.36
C TRP A 85 1.07 -29.79 -10.27
N GLU A 86 0.50 -30.14 -9.12
CA GLU A 86 -0.91 -29.99 -8.77
C GLU A 86 -1.36 -28.53 -8.69
N ASP A 87 -0.45 -27.60 -8.43
CA ASP A 87 -0.71 -26.16 -8.36
C ASP A 87 -0.60 -25.47 -9.73
N VAL A 88 -0.23 -26.23 -10.78
CA VAL A 88 -0.15 -25.74 -12.16
C VAL A 88 -1.31 -26.31 -12.98
N LEU A 89 -2.21 -25.44 -13.42
CA LEU A 89 -3.26 -25.84 -14.34
C LEU A 89 -2.68 -26.05 -15.74
N TYR A 90 -2.45 -27.31 -16.10
CA TYR A 90 -2.14 -27.71 -17.47
C TYR A 90 -3.46 -27.89 -18.23
N THR A 91 -3.85 -26.89 -19.03
CA THR A 91 -4.93 -27.08 -20.01
C THR A 91 -4.37 -27.85 -21.20
N SER A 92 -5.06 -28.92 -21.58
CA SER A 92 -4.87 -29.65 -22.85
C SER A 92 -5.39 -28.85 -24.03
#